data_AF-A0A0B2SLH8-F1
#
_entry.id   AF-A0A0B2SLH8-F1
#
_cell.length_a   1.000
_cell.length_b   1.000
_cell.length_c   1.000
_cell.angle_alpha   90.00
_cell.angle_beta   90.00
_cell.angle_gamma   90.00
#
_symmetry.space_group_name_H-M   'P 1'
#
loop_
_entity.id
_entity.type
_entity.pdbx_description
1 polymer ?
#
loop_
_entity_poly.entity_id
_entity_poly.type
_entity_poly.pdbx_seq_one_letter_code
_entity_poly.pdbx_strand_id
1 'polypeptide(L)'
;INSIQEFNDWIDDLEVVEAPWTGRSFTWFRPNGSSRSKIDRFLLSPEWLDTWPASIQSTLSRNFSDHCPIILRSTVIDWGPKPFRVLDCW
;
A
#
# COMPACT_ATOMS: atom_id res chain seq x y z
N ILE A 1 -4.39 7.42 26.79
CA ILE A 1 -3.87 7.52 25.41
C ILE A 1 -4.10 6.15 24.81
N ASN A 2 -5.22 5.99 24.12
CA ASN A 2 -5.53 4.72 23.45
C ASN A 2 -5.08 4.88 22.00
N SER A 3 -3.82 4.54 21.74
CA SER A 3 -3.12 4.89 20.48
C SER A 3 -3.82 4.36 19.23
N ILE A 4 -4.61 3.28 19.33
CA ILE A 4 -5.40 2.77 18.20
C ILE A 4 -6.64 3.61 17.92
N GLN A 5 -7.26 4.17 18.96
CA GLN A 5 -8.41 5.06 18.79
C GLN A 5 -7.96 6.35 18.13
N GLU A 6 -6.87 6.94 18.62
CA GLU A 6 -6.28 8.16 18.05
C GLU A 6 -5.89 7.97 16.56
N PHE A 7 -5.39 6.78 16.19
CA PHE A 7 -5.11 6.47 14.80
C PHE A 7 -6.38 6.32 13.94
N ASN A 8 -7.44 5.73 14.47
CA ASN A 8 -8.71 5.63 13.75
C ASN A 8 -9.39 7.00 13.60
N ASP A 9 -9.38 7.81 14.67
CA ASP A 9 -9.87 9.18 14.63
C ASP A 9 -9.11 10.00 13.58
N TRP A 10 -7.78 9.81 13.48
CA TRP A 10 -6.97 10.45 12.44
C TRP A 10 -7.32 9.99 11.01
N ILE A 11 -7.65 8.71 10.81
CA ILE A 11 -8.12 8.20 9.50
C ILE A 11 -9.44 8.89 9.14
N ASP A 12 -10.37 8.96 10.09
CA ASP A 12 -11.70 9.54 9.91
C ASP A 12 -11.60 11.06 9.65
N ASP A 13 -10.78 11.79 10.42
CA ASP A 13 -10.56 13.24 10.29
C ASP A 13 -9.94 13.63 8.94
N LEU A 14 -9.10 12.77 8.36
CA LEU A 14 -8.52 13.00 7.03
C LEU A 14 -9.39 12.49 5.88
N GLU A 15 -10.50 11.82 6.19
CA GLU A 15 -11.41 11.21 5.22
C GLU A 15 -10.70 10.26 4.24
N VAL A 16 -9.58 9.67 4.67
CA VAL A 16 -8.82 8.73 3.84
C VAL A 16 -9.42 7.34 3.94
N VAL A 17 -9.48 6.64 2.80
CA VAL A 17 -10.05 5.30 2.73
C VAL A 17 -9.00 4.28 2.33
N GLU A 18 -9.11 3.06 2.86
CA GLU A 18 -8.23 1.98 2.44
C GLU A 18 -8.50 1.60 0.97
N ALA A 19 -7.43 1.54 0.16
CA ALA A 19 -7.55 1.13 -1.23
C ALA A 19 -8.13 -0.30 -1.35
N PRO A 20 -9.00 -0.58 -2.34
CA PRO A 20 -9.49 -1.93 -2.62
C PRO A 20 -8.34 -2.94 -2.78
N TRP A 21 -8.51 -4.15 -2.26
CA TRP A 21 -7.46 -5.16 -2.22
C TRP A 21 -7.68 -6.27 -3.24
N THR A 22 -6.62 -6.70 -3.94
CA THR A 22 -6.61 -7.91 -4.76
C THR A 22 -5.49 -8.89 -4.38
N GLY A 23 -5.77 -10.18 -4.55
CA GLY A 23 -4.83 -11.26 -4.23
C GLY A 23 -4.70 -11.52 -2.72
N ARG A 24 -3.47 -11.82 -2.27
CA ARG A 24 -3.17 -12.13 -0.87
C ARG A 24 -3.22 -10.86 -0.04
N SER A 25 -3.78 -10.91 1.18
CA SER A 25 -4.01 -9.73 2.02
C SER A 25 -3.06 -9.53 3.20
N PHE A 26 -2.28 -10.55 3.56
CA PHE A 26 -1.32 -10.43 4.67
C PHE A 26 -0.03 -9.77 4.19
N THR A 27 0.44 -8.81 4.98
CA THR A 27 1.64 -8.01 4.66
C THR A 27 2.79 -8.32 5.60
N TRP A 28 2.54 -9.08 6.67
CA TRP A 28 3.57 -9.49 7.60
C TRP A 28 3.37 -10.93 8.04
N PHE A 29 4.47 -11.64 8.24
CA PHE A 29 4.51 -13.04 8.64
C PHE A 29 5.57 -13.24 9.71
N ARG A 30 5.21 -13.90 10.81
CA ARG A 30 6.23 -14.38 11.78
C ARG A 30 7.24 -15.27 11.04
N PRO A 31 8.55 -15.18 11.36
CA PRO A 31 9.57 -16.00 10.70
C PRO A 31 9.30 -17.52 10.76
N ASN A 32 8.71 -17.99 11.86
CA ASN A 32 8.33 -19.40 12.05
C ASN A 32 6.98 -19.77 11.42
N GLY A 33 6.32 -18.85 10.73
CA GLY A 33 5.03 -19.06 10.06
C GLY A 33 3.82 -19.22 10.99
N SER A 34 3.98 -19.09 12.31
CA SER A 34 2.90 -19.35 13.27
C SER A 34 1.81 -18.27 13.28
N SER A 35 2.10 -17.09 12.73
CA SER A 35 1.14 -15.99 12.66
C SER A 35 1.45 -15.08 11.49
N ARG A 36 0.40 -14.36 11.07
CA ARG A 36 0.44 -13.39 9.97
C ARG A 36 -0.52 -12.27 10.28
N SER A 37 -0.21 -11.07 9.83
CA SER A 37 -1.03 -9.87 10.04
C SER A 37 -1.03 -9.01 8.77
N LYS A 38 -1.99 -8.10 8.72
CA LYS A 38 -2.11 -7.08 7.68
C LYS A 38 -1.93 -5.73 8.33
N ILE A 39 -0.69 -5.24 8.31
CA ILE A 39 -0.25 -4.04 9.02
C ILE A 39 0.23 -2.93 8.08
N ASP A 40 0.42 -3.25 6.80
CA ASP A 40 0.81 -2.29 5.76
C ASP A 40 -0.38 -2.08 4.82
N ARG A 41 -0.79 -0.83 4.59
CA ARG A 41 -1.98 -0.47 3.79
C ARG A 41 -1.77 0.88 3.11
N PHE A 42 -2.31 1.03 1.90
CA PHE A 42 -2.49 2.33 1.28
C PHE A 42 -3.83 2.93 1.73
N LEU A 43 -3.76 4.13 2.31
CA LEU A 43 -4.91 5.00 2.59
C LEU A 43 -4.91 6.11 1.55
N LEU A 44 -6.03 6.32 0.89
CA LEU A 44 -6.18 7.22 -0.26
C LEU A 44 -7.11 8.36 0.11
N SER A 45 -6.72 9.58 -0.21
CA SER A 45 -7.59 10.75 -0.05
C SER A 45 -8.68 10.77 -1.13
N PRO A 46 -9.78 11.50 -0.92
CA PRO A 46 -10.80 11.71 -1.94
C PRO A 46 -10.21 12.24 -3.26
N GLU A 47 -9.30 13.21 -3.22
CA GLU A 47 -8.71 13.82 -4.42
C GLU A 47 -7.85 12.83 -5.23
N TRP A 48 -7.19 11.88 -4.55
CA TRP A 48 -6.50 10.78 -5.21
C TRP A 48 -7.49 9.89 -5.97
N LEU A 49 -8.62 9.56 -5.34
CA LEU A 49 -9.64 8.72 -5.94
C LEU A 49 -10.37 9.41 -7.11
N ASP A 50 -10.53 10.72 -7.06
CA ASP A 50 -11.05 11.50 -8.19
C ASP A 50 -10.13 11.41 -9.42
N THR A 51 -8.81 11.43 -9.19
CA THR A 51 -7.81 11.36 -10.26
C THR A 51 -7.57 9.93 -10.75
N TRP A 52 -7.61 8.96 -9.83
CA TRP A 52 -7.27 7.56 -10.08
C TRP A 52 -8.34 6.61 -9.49
N PRO A 53 -9.58 6.63 -10.01
CA PRO A 53 -10.72 5.92 -9.41
C PRO A 53 -10.58 4.39 -9.44
N ALA A 54 -9.73 3.86 -10.34
CA ALA A 54 -9.44 2.44 -10.44
C ALA A 54 -8.22 2.00 -9.61
N SER A 55 -7.84 2.77 -8.59
CA SER A 55 -6.73 2.44 -7.69
C SER A 55 -7.02 1.15 -6.91
N ILE A 56 -6.12 0.18 -7.02
CA ILE A 56 -6.19 -1.12 -6.35
C ILE A 56 -4.82 -1.45 -5.77
N GLN A 57 -4.81 -2.00 -4.55
CA GLN A 57 -3.60 -2.47 -3.91
C GLN A 57 -3.49 -4.00 -3.93
N SER A 58 -2.27 -4.50 -3.92
CA SER A 58 -1.97 -5.93 -3.88
C SER A 58 -0.66 -6.23 -3.17
N THR A 59 -0.55 -7.41 -2.57
CA THR A 59 0.70 -7.91 -1.99
C THR A 59 1.58 -8.56 -3.05
N LEU A 60 2.87 -8.21 -3.04
CA LEU A 60 3.92 -8.87 -3.82
C LEU A 60 4.52 -10.06 -3.07
N SER A 61 5.20 -10.93 -3.79
CA SER A 61 5.88 -12.09 -3.21
C SER A 61 6.90 -11.64 -2.15
N ARG A 62 6.83 -12.28 -0.98
CA ARG A 62 7.80 -12.10 0.10
C ARG A 62 9.17 -12.58 -0.35
N ASN A 63 10.21 -11.83 0.04
CA ASN A 63 11.60 -12.23 -0.16
C ASN A 63 12.24 -12.55 1.21
N PHE A 64 13.23 -11.77 1.65
CA PHE A 64 13.98 -12.02 2.89
C PHE A 64 13.38 -11.34 4.15
N SER A 65 12.54 -10.32 4.00
CA SER A 65 11.88 -9.66 5.12
C SER A 65 10.70 -10.49 5.64
N ASP A 66 10.38 -10.31 6.93
CA ASP A 66 9.11 -10.74 7.52
C ASP A 66 7.91 -9.95 6.96
N HIS A 67 8.14 -8.79 6.35
CA HIS A 67 7.17 -8.04 5.56
C HIS A 67 7.11 -8.48 4.09
N CYS A 68 5.91 -8.44 3.53
CA CYS A 68 5.62 -8.55 2.12
C CYS A 68 5.42 -7.15 1.55
N PRO A 69 6.14 -6.76 0.48
CA PRO A 69 5.88 -5.49 -0.18
C PRO A 69 4.44 -5.41 -0.70
N ILE A 70 3.83 -4.22 -0.63
CA ILE A 70 2.55 -3.92 -1.25
C ILE A 70 2.73 -2.92 -2.38
N ILE A 71 1.88 -3.02 -3.40
CA ILE A 71 1.88 -2.11 -4.55
C ILE A 71 0.48 -1.57 -4.79
N LEU A 72 0.40 -0.26 -5.00
CA LEU A 72 -0.79 0.43 -5.50
C LEU A 72 -0.68 0.57 -7.02
N ARG A 73 -1.76 0.22 -7.73
CA ARG A 73 -1.86 0.36 -9.18
C ARG A 73 -3.19 1.06 -9.49
N SER A 74 -3.18 1.99 -10.41
CA SER A 74 -4.42 2.48 -11.04
C SER A 74 -4.40 2.12 -12.52
N THR A 75 -5.49 2.38 -13.24
CA THR A 75 -5.54 2.24 -14.70
C THR A 75 -4.30 2.92 -15.30
N VAL A 76 -3.63 2.18 -16.18
CA VAL A 76 -2.38 2.62 -16.81
C VAL A 76 -2.70 3.83 -17.66
N ILE A 77 -2.36 5.03 -17.17
CA ILE A 77 -2.15 6.17 -18.05
C ILE A 77 -0.83 5.89 -18.76
N ASP A 78 -0.89 5.64 -20.06
CA ASP A 78 0.31 5.54 -20.88
C ASP A 78 0.92 6.93 -21.03
N TRP A 79 1.93 7.21 -20.22
CA TRP A 79 2.72 8.45 -20.29
C TRP A 79 3.80 8.40 -21.38
N GLY A 80 3.83 7.35 -22.20
CA GLY A 80 4.88 7.08 -23.18
C GLY A 80 6.14 6.44 -22.55
N PRO A 81 7.23 6.33 -23.32
CA PRO A 81 8.48 5.72 -22.87
C PRO A 81 9.02 6.45 -21.64
N LYS A 82 9.20 5.73 -20.52
CA LYS A 82 9.87 6.30 -19.35
C LYS A 82 11.31 6.69 -19.74
N PRO A 83 11.74 7.94 -19.53
CA PRO A 83 13.14 8.30 -19.74
C PRO A 83 13.99 7.51 -18.74
N PHE A 84 15.01 6.82 -19.23
CA PHE A 84 15.99 6.19 -18.34
C PHE A 84 16.82 7.29 -17.66
N ARG A 85 16.99 7.18 -16.35
CA ARG A 85 17.92 8.01 -15.58
C ARG A 85 18.85 7.08 -14.83
N VAL A 86 20.14 7.20 -15.06
CA VAL A 86 21.17 6.57 -14.23
C VAL A 86 21.56 7.61 -13.19
N LEU A 87 21.40 7.27 -11.91
CA LEU A 87 22.03 7.99 -10.82
C LEU A 87 23.29 7.20 -10.47
N ASP A 88 24.43 7.77 -10.80
CA ASP A 88 25.72 7.28 -10.33
C ASP A 88 26.00 7.95 -8.99
N CYS A 89 25.67 7.25 -7.91
CA CYS A 89 25.88 7.71 -6.54
C CYS A 89 26.85 6.79 -5.78
N TRP A 90 27.80 6.21 -6.53
CA TRP A 90 28.99 5.56 -5.98
C TRP A 90 30.03 6.58 -5.51
#